data_AF-A0A530QPA8-F1
#
_entry.id   AF-A0A530QPA8-F1
#
_cell.length_a   1.000
_cell.length_b   1.000
_cell.length_c   1.000
_cell.angle_alpha   90.00
_cell.angle_beta   90.00
_cell.angle_gamma   90.00
#
_symmetry.space_group_name_H-M   'P 1'
#
loop_
_entity.id
_entity.type
_entity.pdbx_description
1 polymer ?
#
loop_
_entity_poly.entity_id
_entity_poly.type
_entity_poly.pdbx_seq_one_letter_code
_entity_poly.pdbx_strand_id
1 'polypeptide(L)'
;LLLHHFGGVYADIDCECVAPFDLLTGEDRIVVCREPDTHARVQAGFRGLPYLLFNGTIASPPGHPFWLHLLSFLPGLAHAKEAIDATGPSVMTSAQLCYGDPSAFAIHPSALFAPVDSSGCRDGDDGPTLSIHHWAGTWWTPMPAPRWRDRVRTQVYRYWHQLSRGAYLDEVTAKR
;
A
#
# COMPACT_ATOMS: atom_id res chain seq x y z
N LEU A 1 -4.28 12.76 -4.18
CA LEU A 1 -4.41 11.44 -3.54
C LEU A 1 -5.84 10.95 -3.71
N LEU A 2 -6.06 9.71 -4.17
CA LEU A 2 -7.40 9.19 -4.52
C LEU A 2 -8.32 9.08 -3.30
N LEU A 3 -7.87 8.42 -2.21
CA LEU A 3 -8.67 8.23 -1.00
C LEU A 3 -9.10 9.56 -0.34
N HIS A 4 -8.24 10.59 -0.36
CA HIS A 4 -8.64 11.91 0.14
C HIS A 4 -9.75 12.55 -0.71
N HIS A 5 -9.71 12.39 -2.04
CA HIS A 5 -10.66 13.07 -2.92
C HIS A 5 -11.98 12.31 -3.05
N PHE A 6 -11.92 11.00 -3.23
CA PHE A 6 -13.08 10.15 -3.49
C PHE A 6 -13.57 9.36 -2.27
N GLY A 7 -12.70 9.13 -1.28
CA GLY A 7 -12.96 8.13 -0.25
C GLY A 7 -13.04 6.73 -0.86
N GLY A 8 -13.83 5.86 -0.22
CA GLY A 8 -14.09 4.51 -0.66
C GLY A 8 -12.97 3.55 -0.29
N VAL A 9 -12.76 2.53 -1.14
CA VAL A 9 -11.78 1.46 -0.93
C VAL A 9 -10.65 1.59 -1.95
N TYR A 10 -9.43 1.66 -1.45
CA TYR A 10 -8.22 1.40 -2.21
C TYR A 10 -7.82 -0.06 -2.02
N ALA A 11 -7.41 -0.72 -3.09
CA ALA A 11 -6.84 -2.06 -3.04
C ALA A 11 -5.72 -2.19 -4.09
N ASP A 12 -4.66 -2.90 -3.74
CA ASP A 12 -3.63 -3.32 -4.68
C ASP A 12 -4.24 -4.25 -5.74
N ILE A 13 -3.60 -4.31 -6.91
CA ILE A 13 -4.13 -5.06 -8.05
C ILE A 13 -4.13 -6.58 -7.83
N ASP A 14 -3.29 -7.05 -6.91
CA ASP A 14 -3.20 -8.45 -6.48
C ASP A 14 -3.98 -8.71 -5.19
N CYS A 15 -4.92 -7.85 -4.83
CA CYS A 15 -5.93 -8.14 -3.82
C CYS A 15 -7.11 -8.90 -4.42
N GLU A 16 -7.42 -10.07 -3.87
CA GLU A 16 -8.64 -10.80 -4.14
C GLU A 16 -9.74 -10.37 -3.18
N CYS A 17 -10.90 -9.98 -3.70
CA CYS A 17 -12.09 -9.68 -2.91
C CYS A 17 -12.84 -10.99 -2.61
N VAL A 18 -12.90 -11.39 -1.34
CA VAL A 18 -13.51 -12.67 -0.91
C VAL A 18 -14.82 -12.48 -0.14
N ALA A 19 -15.15 -11.26 0.25
CA ALA A 19 -16.44 -10.91 0.83
C ALA A 19 -16.84 -9.46 0.52
N PRO A 20 -18.14 -9.11 0.57
CA PRO A 20 -18.60 -7.74 0.37
C PRO A 20 -18.04 -6.76 1.41
N PHE A 21 -17.70 -5.56 0.96
CA PHE A 21 -17.22 -4.48 1.83
C PHE A 21 -18.36 -3.70 2.51
N ASP A 22 -19.60 -4.18 2.41
CA ASP A 22 -20.79 -3.54 2.96
C ASP A 22 -20.67 -3.24 4.46
N LEU A 23 -19.93 -4.07 5.19
CA LEU A 23 -19.63 -3.90 6.63
C LEU A 23 -18.86 -2.62 6.95
N LEU A 24 -18.19 -2.01 5.96
CA LEU A 24 -17.45 -0.76 6.12
C LEU A 24 -18.29 0.47 5.70
N THR A 25 -19.53 0.25 5.24
CA THR A 25 -20.41 1.33 4.80
C THR A 25 -20.81 2.19 5.99
N GLY A 26 -20.65 3.52 5.86
CA GLY A 26 -21.00 4.47 6.92
C GLY A 26 -19.95 4.57 8.03
N GLU A 27 -18.78 3.96 7.86
CA GLU A 27 -17.64 4.20 8.72
C GLU A 27 -17.01 5.57 8.42
N ASP A 28 -16.90 6.41 9.44
CA ASP A 28 -16.34 7.76 9.36
C ASP A 28 -14.84 7.79 9.71
N ARG A 29 -14.27 6.65 10.09
CA ARG A 29 -12.84 6.46 10.36
C ARG A 29 -12.12 5.86 9.16
N ILE A 30 -10.80 5.96 9.16
CA ILE A 30 -9.96 5.19 8.25
C ILE A 30 -9.90 3.73 8.74
N VAL A 31 -10.35 2.79 7.90
CA VAL A 31 -10.27 1.36 8.17
C VAL A 31 -9.02 0.79 7.51
N VAL A 32 -8.16 0.22 8.33
CA VAL A 32 -6.91 -0.44 7.93
C VAL A 32 -6.73 -1.69 8.76
N CYS A 33 -5.87 -2.60 8.32
CA CYS A 33 -5.38 -3.67 9.17
C CYS A 33 -3.89 -3.53 9.43
N ARG A 34 -3.38 -4.30 10.39
CA ARG A 34 -1.95 -4.51 10.54
C ARG A 34 -1.42 -5.40 9.43
N GLU A 35 -0.16 -5.24 9.09
CA GLU A 35 0.62 -6.26 8.37
C GLU A 35 0.60 -7.58 9.16
N PRO A 36 0.73 -8.74 8.49
CA PRO A 36 0.96 -10.02 9.17
C PRO A 36 2.12 -9.93 10.17
N ASP A 37 1.98 -10.64 11.29
CA ASP A 37 2.94 -10.63 12.40
C ASP A 37 4.38 -10.96 11.95
N THR A 38 4.52 -11.88 10.99
CA THR A 38 5.80 -12.28 10.40
C THR A 38 6.51 -11.12 9.70
N HIS A 39 5.75 -10.24 9.02
CA HIS A 39 6.30 -9.04 8.37
C HIS A 39 6.66 -7.97 9.42
N ALA A 40 5.77 -7.74 10.38
CA ALA A 40 5.97 -6.75 11.44
C ALA A 40 7.24 -7.05 12.27
N ARG A 41 7.49 -8.32 12.62
CA ARG A 41 8.70 -8.73 13.37
C ARG A 41 10.00 -8.36 12.67
N VAL A 42 10.03 -8.42 11.34
CA VAL A 42 11.23 -8.12 10.55
C VAL A 42 11.39 -6.62 10.31
N GLN A 43 10.30 -5.93 9.94
CA GLN A 43 10.39 -4.55 9.46
C GLN A 43 10.06 -3.49 10.51
N ALA A 44 9.14 -3.77 11.44
CA ALA A 44 8.72 -2.81 12.47
C ALA A 44 9.80 -2.65 13.54
N GLY A 45 10.35 -3.78 14.02
CA GLY A 45 11.37 -3.80 15.08
C GLY A 45 12.64 -3.02 14.70
N PHE A 46 13.14 -3.20 13.47
CA PHE A 46 14.30 -2.46 12.96
C PHE A 46 14.07 -0.93 12.94
N ARG A 47 12.82 -0.50 12.80
CA ARG A 47 12.42 0.92 12.69
C ARG A 47 11.89 1.51 14.00
N GLY A 48 11.86 0.72 15.08
CA GLY A 48 11.29 1.14 16.36
C GLY A 48 9.77 1.35 16.31
N LEU A 49 9.08 0.75 15.34
CA LEU A 49 7.62 0.84 15.24
C LEU A 49 6.97 -0.29 16.05
N PRO A 50 5.89 -0.02 16.80
CA PRO A 50 5.19 -1.02 17.61
C PRO A 50 4.43 -2.06 16.77
N TYR A 51 4.11 -1.72 15.52
CA TYR A 51 3.46 -2.56 14.52
C TYR A 51 3.71 -1.96 13.13
N LEU A 52 3.18 -2.59 12.09
CA LEU A 52 3.05 -1.97 10.77
C LEU A 52 1.60 -2.03 10.32
N LEU A 53 1.11 -0.93 9.74
CA LEU A 53 -0.16 -0.88 9.03
C LEU A 53 0.03 -1.44 7.62
N PHE A 54 -0.89 -2.30 7.20
CA PHE A 54 -0.97 -2.78 5.84
C PHE A 54 -1.56 -1.68 4.95
N ASN A 55 -0.87 -1.35 3.86
CA ASN A 55 -1.28 -0.29 2.93
C ASN A 55 -1.82 -0.83 1.59
N GLY A 56 -1.99 -2.15 1.45
CA GLY A 56 -2.49 -2.78 0.21
C GLY A 56 -4.01 -2.86 0.11
N THR A 57 -4.76 -2.70 1.20
CA THR A 57 -6.21 -2.48 1.17
C THR A 57 -6.58 -1.50 2.28
N ILE A 58 -7.29 -0.43 1.94
CA ILE A 58 -7.64 0.65 2.87
C ILE A 58 -9.04 1.15 2.54
N ALA A 59 -9.88 1.36 3.55
CA ALA A 59 -11.14 2.10 3.38
C ALA A 59 -11.08 3.44 4.12
N SER A 60 -11.64 4.49 3.54
CA SER A 60 -11.67 5.83 4.14
C SER A 60 -12.87 6.63 3.65
N PRO A 61 -13.46 7.50 4.48
CA PRO A 61 -14.36 8.52 3.98
C PRO A 61 -13.59 9.55 3.13
N PRO A 62 -14.27 10.22 2.19
CA PRO A 62 -13.69 11.33 1.43
C PRO A 62 -13.34 12.50 2.37
N GLY A 63 -12.27 13.23 2.03
CA GLY A 63 -11.86 14.44 2.74
C GLY A 63 -11.17 14.19 4.09
N HIS A 64 -10.85 12.94 4.45
CA HIS A 64 -10.27 12.66 5.76
C HIS A 64 -8.89 13.33 5.94
N PRO A 65 -8.69 14.17 6.98
CA PRO A 65 -7.51 15.05 7.10
C PRO A 65 -6.18 14.30 7.29
N PHE A 66 -6.22 13.07 7.80
CA PHE A 66 -5.03 12.19 7.88
C PHE A 66 -4.26 12.10 6.56
N TRP A 67 -4.95 12.09 5.42
CA TRP A 67 -4.29 11.95 4.13
C TRP A 67 -3.37 13.14 3.81
N LEU A 68 -3.77 14.36 4.18
CA LEU A 68 -2.92 15.54 4.03
C LEU A 68 -1.77 15.52 5.04
N HIS A 69 -2.04 15.02 6.26
CA HIS A 69 -1.01 14.78 7.25
C HIS A 69 0.05 13.82 6.72
N LEU A 70 -0.32 12.64 6.21
CA LEU A 70 0.58 11.66 5.59
C LEU A 70 1.39 12.29 4.43
N LEU A 71 0.74 13.04 3.55
CA LEU A 71 1.40 13.69 2.41
C LEU A 71 2.49 14.68 2.84
N SER A 72 2.36 15.31 4.01
CA SER A 72 3.36 16.26 4.53
C SER A 72 4.72 15.62 4.85
N PHE A 73 4.76 14.29 5.05
CA PHE A 73 6.01 13.54 5.31
C PHE A 73 6.79 13.27 4.02
N LEU A 74 6.08 13.10 2.89
CA LEU A 74 6.68 12.58 1.66
C LEU A 74 7.84 13.42 1.10
N PRO A 75 7.82 14.77 1.13
CA PRO A 75 8.95 15.57 0.67
C PRO A 75 10.25 15.26 1.44
N GLY A 76 10.16 14.99 2.74
CA GLY A 76 11.30 14.61 3.57
C GLY A 76 11.82 13.19 3.31
N LEU A 77 11.03 12.36 2.64
CA LEU A 77 11.29 10.95 2.37
C LEU A 77 11.61 10.68 0.89
N ALA A 78 11.72 11.73 0.06
CA ALA A 78 12.01 11.61 -1.37
C ALA A 78 13.34 10.89 -1.70
N HIS A 79 14.25 10.81 -0.73
CA HIS A 79 15.54 10.13 -0.84
C HIS A 79 15.65 8.87 0.02
N ALA A 80 14.54 8.39 0.58
CA ALA A 80 14.53 7.11 1.28
C ALA A 80 14.93 5.99 0.32
N LYS A 81 15.80 5.08 0.80
CA LYS A 81 16.36 4.01 -0.03
C LYS A 81 15.33 2.92 -0.34
N GLU A 82 14.48 2.63 0.64
CA GLU A 82 13.52 1.55 0.57
C GLU A 82 12.10 2.10 0.36
N ALA A 83 11.31 1.44 -0.49
CA ALA A 83 9.94 1.86 -0.78
C ALA A 83 9.05 1.85 0.47
N ILE A 84 9.27 0.90 1.38
CA ILE A 84 8.57 0.82 2.67
C ILE A 84 8.71 2.12 3.48
N ASP A 85 9.86 2.79 3.39
CA ASP A 85 10.17 4.04 4.11
C ASP A 85 9.78 5.29 3.33
N ALA A 86 9.78 5.24 1.99
CA ALA A 86 9.42 6.38 1.16
C ALA A 86 7.91 6.65 1.15
N THR A 87 7.12 5.61 0.81
CA THR A 87 5.67 5.70 0.57
C THR A 87 4.90 4.48 1.06
N GLY A 88 5.56 3.52 1.69
CA GLY A 88 4.97 2.25 2.09
C GLY A 88 4.47 2.20 3.55
N PRO A 89 4.32 0.98 4.11
CA PRO A 89 3.81 0.75 5.45
C PRO A 89 4.49 1.54 6.58
N SER A 90 5.80 1.77 6.50
CA SER A 90 6.55 2.43 7.57
C SER A 90 6.17 3.90 7.73
N VAL A 91 6.11 4.65 6.63
CA VAL A 91 5.68 6.06 6.67
C VAL A 91 4.21 6.18 7.05
N MET A 92 3.35 5.30 6.53
CA MET A 92 1.92 5.31 6.88
C MET A 92 1.71 5.06 8.37
N THR A 93 2.43 4.09 8.94
CA THR A 93 2.37 3.80 10.38
C THR A 93 2.93 4.94 11.21
N SER A 94 4.06 5.53 10.81
CA SER A 94 4.65 6.67 11.51
C SER A 94 3.72 7.89 11.51
N ALA A 95 3.12 8.21 10.36
CA ALA A 95 2.13 9.28 10.27
C ALA A 95 0.89 8.99 11.12
N GLN A 96 0.43 7.75 11.18
CA GLN A 96 -0.71 7.38 12.03
C GLN A 96 -0.37 7.51 13.52
N LEU A 97 0.82 7.08 13.95
CA LEU A 97 1.27 7.21 15.34
C LEU A 97 1.50 8.67 15.76
N CYS A 98 1.91 9.53 14.82
CA CYS A 98 2.05 10.97 15.04
C CYS A 98 0.73 11.74 14.88
N TYR A 99 -0.34 11.08 14.44
CA TYR A 99 -1.63 11.72 14.27
C TYR A 99 -2.28 11.96 15.64
N GLY A 100 -2.66 13.21 15.91
CA GLY A 100 -3.12 13.64 17.24
C GLY A 100 -4.47 13.05 17.68
N ASP A 101 -5.17 12.32 16.81
CA ASP A 101 -6.45 11.69 17.10
C ASP A 101 -6.42 10.18 16.74
N PRO A 102 -6.13 9.31 17.72
CA PRO A 102 -6.16 7.86 17.52
C PRO A 102 -7.56 7.32 17.17
N SER A 103 -8.63 8.03 17.51
CA SER A 103 -10.01 7.59 17.26
C SER A 103 -10.40 7.73 15.79
N ALA A 104 -9.60 8.44 14.99
CA ALA A 104 -9.77 8.58 13.55
C ALA A 104 -9.52 7.27 12.76
N PHE A 105 -9.07 6.20 13.43
CA PHE A 105 -8.75 4.92 12.80
C PHE A 105 -9.51 3.75 13.41
N ALA A 106 -9.96 2.85 12.54
CA ALA A 106 -10.36 1.49 12.88
C ALA A 106 -9.22 0.56 12.44
N ILE A 107 -8.31 0.24 13.37
CA ILE A 107 -7.15 -0.63 13.10
C ILE A 107 -7.51 -2.06 13.48
N HIS A 108 -7.59 -2.93 12.47
CA HIS A 108 -7.93 -4.34 12.63
C HIS A 108 -6.69 -5.26 12.58
N PRO A 109 -6.83 -6.51 13.04
CA PRO A 109 -5.84 -7.56 12.77
C PRO A 109 -5.67 -7.81 11.27
N SER A 110 -4.53 -8.38 10.89
CA SER A 110 -4.17 -8.72 9.51
C SER A 110 -5.26 -9.49 8.76
N ALA A 111 -5.99 -10.35 9.48
CA ALA A 111 -7.08 -11.19 8.94
C ALA A 111 -8.17 -10.43 8.16
N LEU A 112 -8.37 -9.13 8.41
CA LEU A 112 -9.37 -8.34 7.68
C LEU A 112 -9.06 -8.21 6.19
N PHE A 113 -7.80 -7.92 5.83
CA PHE A 113 -7.41 -7.65 4.44
C PHE A 113 -6.21 -8.44 3.93
N ALA A 114 -5.37 -8.97 4.83
CA ALA A 114 -4.15 -9.68 4.53
C ALA A 114 -3.99 -10.89 5.49
N PRO A 115 -4.90 -11.87 5.46
CA PRO A 115 -4.88 -13.04 6.36
C PRO A 115 -3.71 -14.00 6.09
N VAL A 116 -3.06 -13.90 4.94
CA VAL A 116 -1.96 -14.76 4.52
C VAL A 116 -0.74 -13.88 4.28
N ASP A 117 0.42 -14.28 4.76
CA ASP A 117 1.68 -13.55 4.56
C ASP A 117 2.37 -13.90 3.24
N SER A 118 3.49 -13.24 2.95
CA SER A 118 4.25 -13.44 1.71
C SER A 118 4.86 -14.85 1.56
N SER A 119 4.89 -15.65 2.64
CA SER A 119 5.34 -17.05 2.62
C SER A 119 4.19 -18.04 2.45
N GLY A 120 2.94 -17.56 2.39
CA GLY A 120 1.74 -18.39 2.33
C GLY A 120 1.24 -18.86 3.69
N CYS A 121 1.80 -18.36 4.80
CA CYS A 121 1.35 -18.70 6.14
C CYS A 121 0.15 -17.84 6.51
N ARG A 122 -0.91 -18.47 7.02
CA ARG A 122 -2.09 -17.77 7.50
C ARG A 122 -1.86 -17.27 8.93
N ASP A 123 -2.22 -16.02 9.19
CA ASP A 123 -2.24 -15.49 10.54
C ASP A 123 -3.39 -16.12 11.34
N GLY A 124 -3.19 -16.34 12.63
CA GLY A 124 -4.05 -17.20 13.46
C GLY A 124 -5.36 -16.57 13.94
N ASP A 125 -5.77 -15.43 13.37
CA ASP A 125 -6.94 -14.68 13.82
C ASP A 125 -8.20 -15.06 13.03
N ASP A 126 -9.26 -15.44 13.75
CA ASP A 126 -10.55 -15.91 13.21
C ASP A 126 -11.51 -14.74 12.87
N GLY A 127 -10.98 -13.53 12.71
CA GLY A 127 -11.75 -12.36 12.28
C GLY A 127 -12.34 -12.47 10.86
N PRO A 128 -13.30 -11.61 10.52
CA PRO A 128 -13.84 -11.56 9.15
C PRO A 128 -12.73 -11.20 8.16
N THR A 129 -12.69 -11.87 7.01
CA THR A 129 -11.79 -11.56 5.89
C THR A 129 -12.60 -10.97 4.75
N LEU A 130 -12.24 -9.75 4.33
CA LEU A 130 -12.86 -9.07 3.19
C LEU A 130 -12.00 -9.17 1.93
N SER A 131 -10.68 -9.14 2.09
CA SER A 131 -9.74 -9.35 0.99
C SER A 131 -8.59 -10.27 1.38
N ILE A 132 -7.94 -10.83 0.36
CA ILE A 132 -6.68 -11.56 0.48
C ILE A 132 -5.66 -10.88 -0.42
N HIS A 133 -4.56 -10.38 0.16
CA HIS A 133 -3.42 -9.87 -0.60
C HIS A 133 -2.49 -11.02 -0.99
N HIS A 134 -2.14 -11.11 -2.27
CA HIS A 134 -1.35 -12.22 -2.82
C HIS A 134 0.17 -11.98 -2.82
N TRP A 135 0.62 -10.80 -2.39
CA TRP A 135 2.05 -10.43 -2.32
C TRP A 135 2.83 -10.59 -3.63
N ALA A 136 2.14 -10.49 -4.77
CA ALA A 136 2.70 -10.70 -6.10
C ALA A 136 3.55 -9.50 -6.53
N GLY A 137 4.82 -9.75 -6.87
CA GLY A 137 5.74 -8.68 -7.27
C GLY A 137 6.15 -7.76 -6.10
N THR A 138 6.04 -8.25 -4.87
CA THR A 138 6.41 -7.49 -3.68
C THR A 138 7.88 -7.14 -3.63
N TRP A 139 8.16 -5.98 -3.05
CA TRP A 139 9.49 -5.56 -2.60
C TRP A 139 10.10 -6.49 -1.54
N TRP A 140 9.29 -7.41 -0.99
CA TRP A 140 9.70 -8.37 0.03
C TRP A 140 10.65 -9.45 -0.49
N THR A 141 10.42 -9.91 -1.72
CA THR A 141 11.28 -10.93 -2.34
C THR A 141 12.26 -10.25 -3.30
N PRO A 142 13.57 -10.54 -3.21
CA PRO A 142 14.52 -10.03 -4.18
C PRO A 142 14.10 -10.51 -5.57
N MET A 143 13.76 -9.60 -6.48
CA MET A 143 13.54 -10.00 -7.86
C MET A 143 14.83 -10.65 -8.39
N PRO A 144 14.77 -11.85 -8.99
CA PRO A 144 15.93 -12.43 -9.62
C PRO A 144 16.45 -11.46 -10.70
N ALA A 145 17.78 -11.33 -10.79
CA ALA A 145 18.39 -10.42 -11.73
C ALA A 145 17.88 -10.67 -13.16
N PRO A 146 17.49 -9.62 -13.91
CA PRO A 146 16.88 -9.79 -15.22
C PRO A 146 17.86 -10.48 -16.17
N ARG A 147 17.38 -11.49 -16.90
CA ARG A 147 18.19 -12.20 -17.89
C ARG A 147 18.43 -11.28 -19.09
N TRP A 148 19.44 -11.58 -19.91
CA TRP A 148 19.70 -10.81 -21.12
C TRP A 148 18.48 -10.74 -22.06
N ARG A 149 17.66 -11.81 -22.10
CA ARG A 149 16.40 -11.85 -22.86
C ARG A 149 15.38 -10.84 -22.35
N ASP A 150 15.30 -10.64 -21.04
CA ASP A 150 14.41 -9.63 -20.45
C ASP A 150 14.83 -8.22 -20.83
N ARG A 151 16.13 -7.96 -20.88
CA ARG A 151 16.67 -6.67 -21.34
C ARG A 151 16.31 -6.42 -22.80
N VAL A 152 16.52 -7.39 -23.70
CA VAL A 152 16.16 -7.28 -25.12
C VAL A 152 14.66 -7.07 -25.28
N ARG A 153 13.84 -7.87 -24.61
CA ARG A 153 12.37 -7.74 -24.63
C ARG A 153 11.92 -6.36 -24.16
N THR A 154 12.51 -5.84 -23.08
CA THR A 154 12.22 -4.50 -22.56
C THR A 154 12.55 -3.41 -23.59
N GLN A 155 13.69 -3.53 -24.29
CA GLN A 155 14.07 -2.58 -25.35
C GLN A 155 13.09 -2.63 -26.53
N VAL A 156 12.68 -3.84 -26.96
CA VAL A 156 11.68 -4.01 -28.02
C VAL A 156 10.34 -3.38 -27.61
N TYR A 157 9.86 -3.61 -26.39
CA TYR A 157 8.63 -3.00 -25.91
C TYR A 157 8.72 -1.47 -25.83
N ARG A 158 9.85 -0.93 -25.37
CA ARG A 158 10.07 0.53 -25.33
C ARG A 158 10.04 1.15 -26.72
N TYR A 159 10.73 0.52 -27.67
CA TYR A 159 10.75 0.98 -29.06
C TYR A 159 9.36 0.88 -29.70
N TRP A 160 8.67 -0.24 -29.50
CA TRP A 160 7.32 -0.43 -30.02
C TRP A 160 6.35 0.59 -29.41
N HIS A 161 6.39 0.82 -28.10
CA HIS A 161 5.61 1.86 -27.43
C HIS A 161 5.94 3.27 -27.96
N GLN A 162 7.20 3.59 -28.22
CA GLN A 162 7.57 4.88 -28.82
C GLN A 162 6.96 5.07 -30.22
N LEU A 163 6.87 3.99 -31.00
CA LEU A 163 6.26 4.00 -32.34
C LEU A 163 4.73 3.98 -32.32
N SER A 164 4.12 3.33 -31.32
CA SER A 164 2.67 3.10 -31.27
C SER A 164 1.93 4.02 -30.30
N ARG A 165 2.63 4.79 -29.45
CA ARG A 165 1.97 5.69 -28.49
C ARG A 165 1.19 6.77 -29.24
N GLY A 166 -0.04 6.99 -28.78
CA GLY A 166 -0.87 8.13 -29.18
C GLY A 166 -0.38 9.44 -28.55
N ALA A 167 -1.30 10.40 -28.42
CA ALA A 167 -1.02 11.65 -27.73
C ALA A 167 -0.47 11.37 -26.31
N TYR A 168 0.73 11.88 -26.03
CA TYR A 168 1.44 11.68 -24.78
C TYR A 168 1.59 13.03 -24.08
N LEU A 169 1.18 13.10 -22.82
CA LEU A 169 1.43 14.26 -21.96
C LEU A 169 2.92 14.25 -21.60
N ASP A 170 3.65 15.18 -22.21
CA ASP A 170 5.04 15.45 -21.86
C ASP A 170 5.13 16.03 -20.44
N GLU A 171 6.18 15.64 -19.72
CA GLU A 171 6.43 16.05 -18.33
C GLU A 171 6.59 17.58 -18.20
N VAL A 172 7.11 18.26 -19.22
CA VAL A 172 7.22 19.72 -19.28
C VAL A 172 5.84 20.36 -19.44
N THR A 173 4.98 19.76 -20.25
CA THR A 173 3.58 20.19 -20.42
C THR A 173 2.76 19.94 -19.15
N ALA A 174 3.01 18.84 -18.44
CA ALA A 174 2.30 18.48 -17.21
C ALA A 174 2.70 19.31 -15.97
N LYS A 175 3.85 20.00 -16.02
CA LYS A 175 4.37 20.87 -14.94
C LYS A 175 3.98 22.35 -15.06
N ARG A 176 3.30 22.75 -16.14
CA ARG A 176 2.73 24.10 -16.32
C ARG A 176 1.30 24.16 -15.82
#